data_AF-A0A2M6ZSS4-F1
#
_entry.id   AF-A0A2M6ZSS4-F1
#
_cell.length_a   1.000
_cell.length_b   1.000
_cell.length_c   1.000
_cell.angle_alpha   90.00
_cell.angle_beta   90.00
_cell.angle_gamma   90.00
#
_symmetry.space_group_name_H-M   'P 1'
#
loop_
_entity.id
_entity.type
_entity.pdbx_description
1 polymer ?
#
loop_
_entity_poly.entity_id
_entity_poly.type
_entity_poly.pdbx_seq_one_letter_code
_entity_poly.pdbx_strand_id
1 'polypeptide(L)' 'MASKELENLLGNLERYRGKHVVAVEDEIAIVEGENELRETIERFEEKYPRKTPLITFVPEEGVLIL' A
#
# COMPACT_ATOMS: atom_id res chain seq x y z
N MET A 1 19.11 20.98 2.37
CA MET A 1 18.73 20.32 1.10
C MET A 1 18.49 18.86 1.41
N ALA A 2 17.33 18.33 1.03
CA ALA A 2 17.11 16.89 1.10
C ALA A 2 18.10 16.18 0.15
N SER A 3 18.53 14.96 0.48
CA SER A 3 19.29 14.15 -0.48
C SER A 3 18.45 13.98 -1.75
N LYS A 4 19.09 14.01 -2.92
CA LYS A 4 18.44 13.73 -4.23
C LYS A 4 17.72 12.37 -4.22
N GLU A 5 18.19 11.44 -3.40
CA GLU A 5 17.56 10.13 -3.17
C GLU A 5 16.24 10.26 -2.41
N LEU A 6 16.16 11.16 -1.43
CA LEU A 6 14.94 11.44 -0.68
C LEU A 6 13.90 12.15 -1.56
N GLU A 7 14.33 13.08 -2.41
CA GLU A 7 13.43 13.74 -3.39
C GLU A 7 12.84 12.73 -4.39
N ASN A 8 13.67 11.79 -4.88
CA ASN A 8 13.20 10.72 -5.76
C ASN A 8 12.24 9.75 -5.04
N LEU A 9 12.53 9.41 -3.78
CA LEU A 9 11.65 8.57 -2.96
C LEU A 9 10.28 9.25 -2.74
N LEU A 10 10.30 10.54 -2.37
CA LEU A 10 9.10 11.34 -2.13
C LEU A 10 8.29 11.56 -3.42
N GLY A 11 8.94 11.75 -4.57
CA GLY A 11 8.27 11.86 -5.87
C GLY A 11 7.60 10.55 -6.31
N ASN A 12 8.14 9.39 -5.92
CA ASN A 12 7.48 8.11 -6.17
C ASN A 12 6.30 7.86 -5.22
N LEU A 13 6.37 8.35 -3.97
CA LEU A 13 5.29 8.27 -2.99
C LEU A 13 4.01 8.97 -3.46
N GLU A 14 4.11 10.03 -4.26
CA GLU A 14 2.94 10.71 -4.84
C GLU A 14 2.02 9.78 -5.63
N ARG A 15 2.57 8.73 -6.26
CA ARG A 15 1.79 7.77 -7.06
C ARG A 15 0.95 6.81 -6.22
N TYR A 16 1.26 6.69 -4.94
CA TYR A 16 0.60 5.77 -4.01
C TYR A 16 -0.36 6.49 -3.06
N ARG A 17 -0.37 7.82 -3.04
CA ARG A 17 -1.30 8.63 -2.25
C ARG A 17 -2.76 8.30 -2.54
N GLY A 18 -3.56 8.21 -1.48
CA GLY A 18 -4.97 7.83 -1.52
C GLY A 18 -5.21 6.34 -1.77
N LYS A 19 -4.15 5.51 -1.79
CA LYS A 19 -4.26 4.08 -2.11
C LYS A 19 -3.96 3.21 -0.91
N HIS A 20 -4.55 2.02 -0.94
CA HIS A 20 -4.20 0.94 -0.03
C HIS A 20 -3.11 0.08 -0.66
N VAL A 21 -2.14 -0.32 0.17
CA VAL A 21 -1.12 -1.29 -0.18
C VAL A 21 -1.38 -2.54 0.64
N VAL A 22 -1.56 -3.66 -0.04
CA VAL A 22 -1.75 -4.99 0.55
C VAL A 22 -0.57 -5.86 0.16
N ALA A 23 0.12 -6.43 1.14
CA ALA A 23 1.29 -7.27 0.93
C ALA A 23 1.16 -8.64 1.62
N VAL A 24 1.48 -9.72 0.91
CA VAL A 24 1.57 -11.08 1.43
C VAL A 24 2.75 -11.78 0.78
N GLU A 25 3.68 -12.31 1.58
CA GLU A 25 4.94 -12.91 1.09
C GLU A 25 5.67 -11.95 0.12
N ASP A 26 5.83 -12.34 -1.14
CA ASP A 26 6.49 -11.56 -2.19
C ASP A 26 5.50 -10.80 -3.11
N GLU A 27 4.21 -10.83 -2.80
CA GLU A 27 3.16 -10.23 -3.61
C GLU A 27 2.65 -8.94 -2.98
N ILE A 28 2.61 -7.86 -3.78
CA ILE A 28 2.12 -6.54 -3.39
C ILE A 28 1.02 -6.13 -4.36
N ALA A 29 -0.13 -5.74 -3.82
CA ALA A 29 -1.22 -5.13 -4.56
C ALA A 29 -1.44 -3.69 -4.07
N ILE A 30 -1.69 -2.78 -5.01
CA ILE A 30 -2.02 -1.39 -4.72
C ILE A 30 -3.40 -1.14 -5.31
N VAL A 31 -4.32 -0.67 -4.48
CA VAL A 31 -5.74 -0.57 -4.84
C VAL A 31 -6.36 0.74 -4.37
N GLU A 32 -7.37 1.18 -5.10
CA GLU A 32 -8.08 2.43 -4.84
C GLU A 32 -9.46 2.13 -4.24
N GLY A 33 -9.74 2.71 -3.06
CA GLY A 33 -11.03 2.56 -2.39
C GLY A 33 -11.25 1.20 -1.70
N GLU A 34 -12.39 1.09 -1.02
CA GLU A 34 -12.69 -0.01 -0.09
C GLU A 34 -13.10 -1.31 -0.80
N ASN A 35 -13.78 -1.21 -1.95
CA ASN A 35 -14.26 -2.39 -2.68
C ASN A 35 -13.09 -3.21 -3.24
N GLU A 36 -12.14 -2.56 -3.93
CA GLU A 36 -10.95 -3.23 -4.47
C GLU A 36 -10.05 -3.78 -3.35
N LEU A 37 -9.97 -3.08 -2.22
CA LEU A 37 -9.28 -3.57 -1.02
C LEU A 37 -9.89 -4.88 -0.54
N ARG A 38 -11.22 -4.93 -0.40
CA ARG A 38 -11.93 -6.12 0.04
C ARG A 38 -11.70 -7.31 -0.90
N GLU A 39 -11.88 -7.10 -2.20
CA GLU A 39 -11.65 -8.15 -3.21
C GLU A 39 -10.19 -8.65 -3.19
N THR A 40 -9.24 -7.74 -2.97
CA THR A 40 -7.82 -8.08 -2.86
C THR A 40 -7.51 -8.91 -1.61
N ILE A 41 -8.10 -8.56 -0.47
CA ILE A 41 -7.96 -9.32 0.77
C ILE A 41 -8.56 -10.72 0.59
N GLU A 42 -9.79 -10.84 0.10
CA GLU A 42 -10.45 -12.13 -0.13
C GLU A 42 -9.59 -13.03 -1.05
N ARG A 43 -9.09 -12.48 -2.16
CA ARG A 43 -8.18 -13.19 -3.08
C ARG A 43 -6.88 -13.64 -2.40
N PHE A 44 -6.31 -12.82 -1.53
CA PHE A 44 -5.06 -13.15 -0.83
C PHE A 44 -5.27 -14.16 0.29
N GLU A 45 -6.40 -14.11 1.00
CA GLU A 45 -6.77 -15.11 1.99
C GLU A 45 -6.99 -16.49 1.33
N GLU A 46 -7.64 -16.53 0.17
CA GLU A 46 -7.80 -17.76 -0.61
C GLU A 46 -6.46 -18.33 -1.10
N LYS A 47 -5.58 -17.45 -1.61
CA LYS A 47 -4.27 -17.85 -2.16
C LYS A 47 -3.27 -18.22 -1.06
N TYR A 48 -3.33 -17.58 0.10
CA TYR A 48 -2.41 -17.75 1.22
C TYR A 48 -3.16 -17.99 2.55
N PRO A 49 -3.88 -19.11 2.71
CA PRO A 49 -4.81 -19.35 3.82
C PRO A 49 -4.18 -19.46 5.22
N ARG A 50 -2.85 -19.40 5.33
CA ARG A 50 -2.11 -19.43 6.61
C ARG A 50 -1.31 -18.16 6.85
N LYS A 51 -1.51 -17.14 6.02
CA LYS A 51 -0.76 -15.89 6.07
C LYS A 51 -1.75 -14.75 6.23
N THR A 52 -1.37 -13.77 7.03
CA THR A 52 -2.15 -12.57 7.25
C THR A 52 -1.59 -11.46 6.36
N PRO A 53 -2.40 -10.88 5.45
CA PRO A 53 -1.97 -9.73 4.67
C PRO A 53 -1.60 -8.54 5.55
N LEU A 54 -0.49 -7.88 5.21
CA LEU A 54 -0.14 -6.59 5.75
C LEU A 54 -0.83 -5.53 4.92
N ILE A 55 -1.61 -4.66 5.57
CA ILE A 55 -2.40 -3.63 4.91
C ILE A 55 -1.97 -2.28 5.45
N THR A 56 -1.70 -1.34 4.56
CA THR A 56 -1.46 0.06 4.93
C THR A 56 -2.18 0.99 3.95
N PHE A 57 -2.55 2.17 4.43
CA PHE A 57 -3.12 3.23 3.61
C PHE A 57 -2.09 4.35 3.50
N VAL A 58 -1.84 4.80 2.27
CA VAL A 58 -0.97 5.96 2.03
C VAL A 58 -1.88 7.19 1.93
N PRO A 59 -1.86 8.09 2.92
CA PRO A 59 -2.75 9.24 2.93
C PRO A 59 -2.43 10.22 1.79
N GLU A 60 -3.47 10.93 1.32
CA GLU A 60 -3.36 11.92 0.24
C GLU A 60 -2.54 13.15 0.66
N GLU A 61 -2.71 13.56 1.91
CA GLU A 61 -1.94 14.62 2.54
C GLU A 61 -0.80 14.02 3.37
N GLY A 62 0.28 14.78 3.54
CA GLY A 62 1.50 14.34 4.23
C GLY A 62 1.34 14.14 5.74
N VAL A 63 0.37 13.33 6.17
CA VAL A 63 0.13 13.00 7.56
C VAL A 63 0.45 11.53 7.76
N LEU A 64 1.71 11.24 8.10
CA LEU A 64 2.07 9.98 8.74
C LEU A 64 1.36 9.92 10.10
N ILE A 65 0.33 9.09 10.23
CA ILE A 65 -0.23 8.73 11.54
C ILE A 65 0.64 7.57 12.07
N LEU A 66 1.42 7.86 13.11
CA LEU A 66 2.25 6.91 13.85
C LEU A 66 1.40 5.99 14.73
#